data_AF-L8H157-F1
#
_entry.id   AF-L8H157-F1
#
_cell.length_a   1.000
_cell.length_b   1.000
_cell.length_c   1.000
_cell.angle_alpha   90.00
_cell.angle_beta   90.00
_cell.angle_gamma   90.00
#
_symmetry.space_group_name_H-M   'P 1'
#
loop_
_entity.id
_entity.type
_entity.pdbx_description
1 polymer ?
#
loop_
_entity_poly.entity_id
_entity_poly.type
_entity_poly.pdbx_seq_one_letter_code
_entity_poly.pdbx_strand_id
1 'polypeptide(L)'
;GEYAGFDEREPTSETGGKARAIEGIRQQHGFSSVVMVGDGVTDLEAKGPADMVIGFGGNVVRERVAQEADWFVRSFAELLDARTQADDTEVGVRA
;
A
#
# COMPACT_ATOMS: atom_id res chain seq x y z
N GLY A 1 28.66 -12.67 -4.49
CA GLY A 1 27.68 -11.59 -4.28
C GLY A 1 28.13 -10.81 -3.08
N GLU A 2 28.63 -9.60 -3.30
CA GLU A 2 28.97 -8.71 -2.19
C GLU A 2 27.72 -7.90 -1.86
N TYR A 3 27.13 -8.22 -0.71
CA TYR A 3 26.07 -7.43 -0.14
C TYR A 3 26.70 -6.16 0.47
N ALA A 4 26.48 -5.01 -0.15
CA ALA A 4 27.12 -3.75 0.24
C ALA A 4 26.46 -3.05 1.46
N GLY A 5 25.51 -3.72 2.13
CA GLY A 5 24.74 -3.12 3.23
C GLY A 5 23.49 -2.40 2.77
N PHE A 6 22.74 -1.84 3.73
CA PHE A 6 21.62 -0.93 3.50
C PHE A 6 22.12 0.52 3.59
N ASP A 7 21.56 1.44 2.79
CA ASP A 7 21.76 2.87 3.05
C ASP A 7 20.93 3.24 4.28
N GLU A 8 21.60 3.47 5.41
CA GLU A 8 20.98 3.80 6.69
C GLU A 8 20.22 5.14 6.66
N ARG A 9 20.41 5.95 5.61
CA ARG A 9 19.68 7.23 5.44
C ARG A 9 18.30 7.05 4.83
N GLU A 10 18.04 5.91 4.20
CA GLU A 10 16.72 5.62 3.66
C GLU A 10 15.77 5.24 4.81
N PRO A 11 14.65 5.98 5.00
CA PRO A 11 13.72 5.68 6.08
C PRO A 11 13.29 4.21 6.10
N THR A 12 13.15 3.59 4.93
CA THR A 12 12.73 2.19 4.75
C THR A 12 13.73 1.16 5.29
N SER A 13 14.95 1.56 5.63
CA SER A 13 15.98 0.69 6.22
C SER A 13 15.70 0.36 7.69
N GLU A 14 14.78 1.07 8.35
CA GLU A 14 14.39 0.86 9.74
C GLU A 14 12.94 0.33 9.89
N THR A 15 12.65 -0.29 11.03
CA THR A 15 11.27 -0.59 11.45
C THR A 15 10.46 0.70 11.53
N GLY A 16 9.24 0.70 10.99
CA GLY A 16 8.44 1.92 10.84
C GLY A 16 8.90 2.85 9.71
N GLY A 17 9.90 2.46 8.92
CA GLY A 17 10.42 3.24 7.80
C GLY A 17 9.39 3.59 6.73
N LYS A 18 8.50 2.64 6.44
CA LYS A 18 7.41 2.80 5.46
C LYS A 18 6.38 3.84 5.91
N ALA A 19 6.05 3.86 7.20
CA ALA A 19 5.18 4.88 7.79
C ALA A 19 5.78 6.29 7.59
N ARG A 20 7.05 6.49 7.93
CA ARG A 20 7.75 7.78 7.75
C ARG A 20 7.86 8.18 6.28
N ALA A 21 8.09 7.23 5.37
CA ALA A 21 8.12 7.50 3.94
C ALA A 21 6.77 8.04 3.45
N ILE A 22 5.66 7.46 3.91
CA ILE A 22 4.30 7.92 3.55
C ILE A 22 4.03 9.32 4.10
N GLU A 23 4.43 9.62 5.34
CA GLU A 23 4.33 10.97 5.91
C GLU A 23 5.11 11.98 5.07
N GLY A 24 6.34 11.64 4.67
CA GLY A 24 7.16 12.46 3.79
C GLY A 24 6.49 12.71 2.43
N ILE A 25 5.96 11.67 1.79
CA ILE A 25 5.22 11.77 0.52
C ILE A 25 4.03 12.72 0.64
N ARG A 26 3.24 12.59 1.73
CA ARG A 26 2.10 13.48 1.99
C ARG A 26 2.55 14.93 2.17
N GLN A 27 3.59 15.17 2.97
CA GLN A 27 4.11 16.52 3.22
C GLN A 27 4.67 17.17 1.95
N GLN A 28 5.34 16.39 1.09
CA GLN A 28 5.96 16.90 -0.14
C GLN A 28 4.96 17.17 -1.26
N HIS A 29 3.92 16.34 -1.39
CA HIS A 29 3.03 16.37 -2.55
C HIS A 29 1.59 16.78 -2.24
N GLY A 30 1.20 16.84 -0.96
CA GLY A 30 -0.15 17.24 -0.56
C GLY A 30 -1.24 16.22 -0.92
N PHE A 31 -0.88 14.94 -1.08
CA PHE A 31 -1.86 13.90 -1.37
C PHE A 31 -2.88 13.75 -0.25
N SER A 32 -4.16 13.82 -0.60
CA SER A 32 -5.28 13.62 0.33
C SER A 32 -5.47 12.15 0.68
N SER A 33 -5.16 11.24 -0.26
CA SER A 33 -5.25 9.80 -0.07
C SER A 33 -3.96 9.09 -0.47
N VAL A 34 -3.49 8.19 0.39
CA VAL A 34 -2.34 7.32 0.18
C VAL A 34 -2.70 5.90 0.63
N VAL A 35 -2.58 4.95 -0.29
CA VAL A 35 -2.80 3.52 -0.05
C VAL A 35 -1.46 2.80 -0.10
N MET A 36 -1.16 2.01 0.93
CA MET A 36 0.01 1.15 0.97
C MET A 36 -0.33 -0.22 0.37
N VAL A 37 0.52 -0.78 -0.48
CA VAL A 37 0.38 -2.15 -1.01
C VAL A 37 1.66 -2.93 -0.73
N GLY A 38 1.57 -4.08 -0.07
CA GLY A 38 2.75 -4.90 0.22
C GLY A 38 2.46 -6.29 0.79
N ASP A 39 3.46 -7.17 0.77
CA ASP A 39 3.34 -8.57 1.20
C ASP A 39 3.83 -8.83 2.63
N GLY A 40 4.48 -7.84 3.25
CA GLY A 40 5.17 -7.96 4.51
C GLY A 40 4.41 -7.38 5.69
N VAL A 41 4.77 -7.83 6.90
CA VAL A 41 4.22 -7.27 8.14
C VAL A 41 4.61 -5.80 8.31
N THR A 42 5.79 -5.40 7.84
CA THR A 42 6.22 -3.99 7.88
C THR A 42 5.36 -3.07 7.01
N ASP A 43 4.62 -3.61 6.03
CA ASP A 43 3.64 -2.85 5.26
C ASP A 43 2.37 -2.56 6.08
N LEU A 44 1.97 -3.49 6.96
CA LEU A 44 0.86 -3.28 7.90
C LEU A 44 1.17 -2.18 8.91
N GLU A 45 2.43 -2.04 9.32
CA GLU A 45 2.89 -0.98 10.23
C GLU A 45 2.74 0.43 9.63
N ALA A 46 2.55 0.54 8.31
CA ALA A 46 2.31 1.81 7.64
C ALA A 46 0.86 2.31 7.80
N LYS A 47 -0.02 1.50 8.39
CA LYS A 47 -1.41 1.86 8.68
C LYS A 47 -1.47 3.03 9.67
N GLY A 48 -2.27 4.03 9.36
CA GLY A 48 -2.32 5.30 10.07
C GLY A 48 -1.83 6.43 9.18
N PRO A 49 -0.51 6.51 8.87
CA PRO A 49 -0.02 7.40 7.82
C PRO A 49 -0.59 7.09 6.43
N ALA A 50 -0.73 5.80 6.11
CA ALA A 50 -1.57 5.33 5.01
C ALA A 50 -3.04 5.31 5.44
N ASP A 51 -3.95 5.71 4.56
CA ASP A 51 -5.39 5.62 4.82
C ASP A 51 -5.88 4.17 4.78
N MET A 52 -5.18 3.34 3.99
CA MET A 52 -5.50 1.93 3.80
C MET A 52 -4.24 1.14 3.52
N VAL A 53 -4.19 -0.10 4.01
CA VAL A 53 -3.16 -1.08 3.63
C VAL A 53 -3.80 -2.25 2.88
N ILE A 54 -3.33 -2.49 1.68
CA ILE A 54 -3.66 -3.67 0.87
C ILE A 54 -2.54 -4.70 1.02
N GLY A 55 -2.87 -5.87 1.55
CA GLY A 55 -1.98 -7.01 1.61
C GLY A 55 -1.89 -7.72 0.26
N PHE A 56 -0.68 -8.01 -0.20
CA PHE A 56 -0.44 -8.69 -1.47
C PHE A 56 0.09 -10.12 -1.27
N GLY A 57 -0.68 -11.11 -1.70
CA GLY A 57 -0.38 -12.53 -1.56
C GLY A 57 0.09 -13.23 -2.85
N GLY A 58 0.40 -12.50 -3.92
CA GLY A 58 0.63 -13.11 -5.23
C GLY A 58 1.87 -14.00 -5.35
N ASN A 59 2.84 -13.85 -4.45
CA ASN A 59 3.98 -14.75 -4.35
C ASN A 59 3.81 -15.77 -3.21
N VAL A 60 3.60 -15.28 -1.99
CA VAL A 60 3.38 -16.10 -0.80
C VAL A 60 2.28 -15.47 0.04
N VAL A 61 1.31 -16.28 0.48
CA VAL A 61 0.29 -15.84 1.43
C VAL A 61 0.87 -15.88 2.84
N ARG A 62 1.15 -14.71 3.42
CA ARG A 62 1.50 -14.58 4.82
C ARG A 62 0.23 -14.37 5.63
N GLU A 63 -0.08 -15.30 6.52
CA GLU A 63 -1.35 -15.34 7.26
C GLU A 63 -1.63 -14.03 8.01
N ARG A 64 -0.63 -13.49 8.70
CA ARG A 64 -0.76 -12.21 9.41
C ARG A 64 -1.16 -11.06 8.49
N VAL A 65 -0.57 -10.98 7.29
CA VAL A 65 -0.89 -9.94 6.29
C VAL A 65 -2.28 -10.15 5.72
N ALA A 66 -2.67 -11.40 5.46
CA ALA A 66 -4.02 -11.72 4.98
C ALA A 66 -5.12 -11.41 6.01
N GLN A 67 -4.82 -11.47 7.31
CA GLN A 67 -5.77 -11.22 8.39
C GLN A 67 -5.84 -9.76 8.82
N GLU A 68 -4.72 -9.02 8.80
CA GLU A 68 -4.63 -7.67 9.37
C GLU A 68 -4.73 -6.54 8.33
N ALA A 69 -4.53 -6.82 7.04
CA ALA A 69 -4.71 -5.81 5.99
C ALA A 69 -6.18 -5.40 5.82
N ASP A 70 -6.43 -4.17 5.36
CA ASP A 70 -7.79 -3.67 5.09
C ASP A 70 -8.44 -4.39 3.90
N TRP A 71 -7.61 -4.79 2.93
CA TRP A 71 -7.98 -5.65 1.83
C TRP A 71 -6.81 -6.56 1.48
N PHE A 72 -7.08 -7.79 1.07
CA PHE A 72 -6.05 -8.72 0.64
C PHE A 72 -6.34 -9.22 -0.78
N VAL A 73 -5.35 -9.11 -1.64
CA VAL A 73 -5.43 -9.56 -3.04
C VAL A 73 -4.35 -10.59 -3.34
N ARG A 74 -4.62 -11.47 -4.30
CA ARG A 74 -3.66 -12.48 -4.76
C ARG A 74 -3.05 -12.12 -6.12
N SER A 75 -3.57 -11.10 -6.77
CA SER A 75 -3.11 -10.65 -8.08
C SER A 75 -3.34 -9.15 -8.27
N PHE A 76 -2.57 -8.54 -9.18
CA PHE A 76 -2.84 -7.16 -9.58
C PHE A 76 -4.12 -7.02 -10.41
N ALA A 77 -4.60 -8.11 -11.03
CA ALA A 77 -5.88 -8.12 -11.73
C ALA A 77 -7.04 -7.75 -10.79
N GLU A 78 -7.05 -8.29 -9.57
CA GLU A 78 -8.06 -7.93 -8.54
C GLU A 78 -8.06 -6.42 -8.22
N LEU A 79 -6.90 -5.76 -8.23
CA LEU A 79 -6.81 -4.31 -8.03
C LEU A 79 -7.37 -3.54 -9.23
N LEU A 80 -7.09 -4.00 -10.44
CA LEU A 80 -7.58 -3.36 -11.67
C LEU A 80 -9.10 -3.52 -11.81
N ASP A 81 -9.63 -4.70 -11.48
CA ASP A 81 -11.06 -5.00 -11.55
C ASP A 81 -11.87 -4.12 -10.59
N ALA A 82 -11.34 -3.85 -9.39
CA ALA A 82 -11.98 -2.97 -8.42
C ALA A 82 -12.06 -1.51 -8.88
N ARG A 83 -11.10 -1.04 -9.70
CA ARG A 83 -11.13 0.31 -10.26
C ARG A 83 -12.32 0.51 -11.21
N THR A 84 -12.67 -0.51 -11.98
CA THR A 84 -13.76 -0.47 -12.97
C THR A 84 -15.14 -0.24 -12.34
N GLN A 85 -15.33 -0.59 -11.06
CA GLN A 85 -16.61 -0.38 -10.37
C GLN A 85 -16.78 1.06 -9.84
N ALA A 86 -15.70 1.82 -9.69
CA ALA A 86 -15.75 3.18 -9.18
C ALA A 86 -16.10 4.22 -10.26
N ASP A 87 -15.74 3.95 -11.53
CA ASP A 87 -16.00 4.85 -12.67
C ASP A 87 -17.42 4.73 -13.26
N ASP A 88 -18.17 3.68 -12.93
CA ASP A 88 -19.52 3.42 -13.48
C ASP A 88 -20.65 4.26 -12.81
N THR A 89 -20.34 5.19 -11.91
CA THR A 89 -21.35 5.99 -11.18
C THR A 89 -21.65 7.36 -11.81
N GLU A 90 -21.05 7.74 -12.94
CA GLU A 90 -21.27 9.08 -13.52
C GLU A 90 -21.45 9.11 -15.05
N VAL A 91 -22.54 8.54 -15.57
CA VAL A 91 -23.17 9.07 -16.81
C VAL A 91 -24.70 8.99 -16.71
N GLY A 92 -25.28 9.90 -15.94
CA GLY A 92 -26.71 10.19 -15.92
C GLY A 92 -26.95 11.66 -16.22
N VAL A 93 -26.57 12.13 -17.41
CA VAL A 93 -26.91 13.48 -17.88
C VAL A 93 -28.44 13.55 -17.99
N ARG A 94 -29.02 14.33 -17.08
CA ARG A 94 -30.40 14.83 -17.19
C ARG A 94 -30.51 15.64 -18.47
N ALA A 95 -31.43 15.26 -19.34
CA ALA A 95 -32.07 16.13 -20.33
C ALA A 95 -33.52 16.35 -19.88
#